data_AF-A0A8H8SHV6-F1
#
_entry.id   AF-A0A8H8SHV6-F1
#
_cell.length_a   1.000
_cell.length_b   1.000
_cell.length_c   1.000
_cell.angle_alpha   90.00
_cell.angle_beta   90.00
_cell.angle_gamma   90.00
#
_symmetry.space_group_name_H-M   'P 1'
#
loop_
_entity.id
_entity.type
_entity.pdbx_description
1 polymer ?
#
loop_
_entity_poly.entity_id
_entity_poly.type
_entity_poly.pdbx_seq_one_letter_code
_entity_poly.pdbx_strand_id
1 'polypeptide(L)'
;MSGNLSRSMRENYDTHGVDEYYKIVGTSYRNPHFPGIKQSVNIVMNKWWQNEAKRMSEDSDAGILICDLAAGSGEVTAALQEWWETCRTRVVPPVHTTSNASQLPAITPSRPAFVPTGRPAVSRPTVSRPMPTTKSGPSLHAPSPLISATNPAPRIVAVDPYTADAYLQRTGLPCIALSFQDVAQDGLPPPPENPLARPELSESNSAPRPERDGTNSMPLADGPVSEPQLAPEPDANTRELYNLVICSFALHLVTSPGALFALLSTLSYGAQWLVVLEPHKKPEIKEGWGWILWDVTSWKEAEAGPGKDVDFVKESV
;
A
#
# COMPACT_ATOMS: atom_id res chain seq x y z
N MET A 1 14.57 4.28 26.70
CA MET A 1 14.04 5.56 26.19
C MET A 1 13.01 5.20 25.14
N SER A 2 11.80 5.75 25.21
CA SER A 2 10.68 5.39 24.32
C SER A 2 10.46 6.48 23.29
N GLY A 3 10.65 6.18 22.00
CA GLY A 3 10.35 7.10 20.90
C GLY A 3 11.54 7.95 20.43
N ASN A 4 11.25 8.94 19.57
CA ASN A 4 12.25 9.78 18.91
C ASN A 4 13.08 10.60 19.92
N LEU A 5 14.40 10.73 19.66
CA LEU A 5 15.35 11.43 20.56
C LEU A 5 15.06 12.95 20.66
N SER A 6 14.77 13.59 19.53
CA SER A 6 14.23 14.96 19.42
C SER A 6 12.87 14.97 18.72
N ARG A 7 12.15 16.09 18.85
CA ARG A 7 10.95 16.42 18.06
C ARG A 7 11.28 16.66 16.57
N SER A 8 12.51 17.00 16.24
CA SER A 8 12.95 17.23 14.86
C SER A 8 13.72 16.03 14.33
N MET A 9 13.17 15.37 13.30
CA MET A 9 13.88 14.26 12.62
C MET A 9 15.16 14.72 11.93
N ARG A 10 15.18 15.95 11.40
CA ARG A 10 16.38 16.53 10.80
C ARG A 10 17.49 16.69 11.83
N GLU A 11 17.15 17.21 13.01
CA GLU A 11 18.12 17.38 14.11
C GLU A 11 18.66 16.03 14.58
N ASN A 12 17.81 15.00 14.65
CA ASN A 12 18.22 13.64 14.98
C ASN A 12 19.27 13.12 13.98
N TYR A 13 19.04 13.29 12.68
CA TYR A 13 19.96 12.84 11.63
C TYR A 13 21.24 13.66 11.58
N ASP A 14 21.16 14.98 11.77
CA ASP A 14 22.33 15.86 11.79
C ASP A 14 23.24 15.58 13.00
N THR A 15 22.66 15.17 14.13
CA THR A 15 23.39 14.91 15.38
C THR A 15 24.04 13.52 15.41
N HIS A 16 23.29 12.49 15.00
CA HIS A 16 23.71 11.09 15.15
C HIS A 16 24.08 10.43 13.82
N GLY A 17 23.64 10.97 12.69
CA GLY A 17 23.53 10.23 11.44
C GLY A 17 22.30 9.33 11.44
N VAL A 18 21.83 8.98 10.24
CA VAL A 18 20.63 8.14 10.04
C VAL A 18 20.80 6.78 10.68
N ASP A 19 21.91 6.10 10.38
CA ASP A 19 22.16 4.73 10.84
C ASP A 19 22.24 4.65 12.37
N GLU A 20 22.98 5.55 13.00
CA GLU A 20 23.15 5.53 14.45
C GLU A 20 21.86 5.91 15.17
N TYR A 21 21.10 6.88 14.64
CA TYR A 21 19.80 7.22 15.17
C TYR A 21 18.89 6.00 15.25
N TYR A 22 18.76 5.26 14.15
CA TYR A 22 17.89 4.10 14.09
C TYR A 22 18.41 2.90 14.88
N LYS A 23 19.73 2.74 15.06
CA LYS A 23 20.26 1.75 16.02
C LYS A 23 19.84 2.06 17.46
N ILE A 24 19.75 3.32 17.83
CA ILE A 24 19.36 3.74 19.19
C ILE A 24 17.86 3.56 19.41
N VAL A 25 17.02 3.99 18.46
CA VAL A 25 15.56 4.04 18.67
C VAL A 25 14.76 3.00 17.90
N GLY A 26 15.37 2.18 17.06
CA GLY A 26 14.70 1.34 16.05
C GLY A 26 13.59 0.46 16.62
N THR A 27 13.80 -0.15 17.79
CA THR A 27 12.82 -1.00 18.49
C THR A 27 11.61 -0.24 19.03
N SER A 28 11.71 1.07 19.22
CA SER A 28 10.64 1.94 19.75
C SER A 28 10.21 3.04 18.79
N TYR A 29 10.74 3.03 17.56
CA TYR A 29 10.51 4.07 16.56
C TYR A 29 9.02 4.23 16.27
N ARG A 30 8.58 5.48 16.09
CA ARG A 30 7.24 5.83 15.61
C ARG A 30 7.32 7.05 14.72
N ASN A 31 6.69 7.00 13.56
CA ASN A 31 6.61 8.16 12.70
C ASN A 31 5.51 9.12 13.22
N PRO A 32 5.84 10.38 13.58
CA PRO A 32 4.88 11.34 14.09
C PRO A 32 3.83 11.77 13.04
N HIS A 33 4.06 11.48 11.76
CA HIS A 33 3.18 11.85 10.64
C HIS A 33 2.21 10.73 10.24
N PHE A 34 2.04 9.70 11.08
CA PHE A 34 1.10 8.60 10.80
C PHE A 34 -0.31 9.05 10.37
N PRO A 35 -0.94 10.07 10.97
CA PRO A 35 -2.26 10.53 10.50
C PRO A 35 -2.28 10.97 9.03
N GLY A 36 -1.22 11.66 8.57
CA GLY A 36 -1.07 12.10 7.18
C GLY A 36 -0.81 10.91 6.25
N ILE A 37 0.11 10.01 6.64
CA ILE A 37 0.41 8.78 5.88
C ILE A 37 -0.87 7.97 5.69
N LYS A 38 -1.64 7.76 6.75
CA LYS A 38 -2.91 7.03 6.70
C LYS A 38 -3.90 7.69 5.74
N GLN A 39 -4.03 9.01 5.76
CA GLN A 39 -4.90 9.74 4.84
C GLN A 39 -4.45 9.53 3.39
N SER A 40 -3.17 9.69 3.09
CA SER A 40 -2.61 9.52 1.73
C SER A 40 -2.77 8.08 1.24
N VAL A 41 -2.50 7.07 2.08
CA VAL A 41 -2.73 5.65 1.75
C VAL A 41 -4.20 5.40 1.41
N ASN A 42 -5.14 5.94 2.19
CA ASN A 42 -6.58 5.79 1.89
C ASN A 42 -6.96 6.41 0.54
N ILE A 43 -6.44 7.60 0.22
CA ILE A 43 -6.71 8.28 -1.06
C ILE A 43 -6.17 7.45 -2.22
N VAL A 44 -4.89 7.06 -2.16
CA VAL A 44 -4.23 6.28 -3.22
C VAL A 44 -4.90 4.93 -3.40
N MET A 45 -5.15 4.19 -2.32
CA MET A 45 -5.76 2.86 -2.42
C MET A 45 -7.19 2.90 -2.94
N ASN A 46 -7.99 3.90 -2.56
CA ASN A 46 -9.33 4.09 -3.14
C ASN A 46 -9.27 4.30 -4.66
N LYS A 47 -8.35 5.15 -5.11
CA LYS A 47 -8.19 5.49 -6.53
C LYS A 47 -7.62 4.32 -7.33
N TRP A 48 -6.55 3.73 -6.84
CA TRP A 48 -5.92 2.57 -7.46
C TRP A 48 -6.89 1.39 -7.55
N TRP A 49 -7.64 1.09 -6.48
CA TRP A 49 -8.61 0.00 -6.49
C TRP A 49 -9.73 0.21 -7.52
N GLN A 50 -10.23 1.45 -7.66
CA GLN A 50 -11.32 1.76 -8.59
C GLN A 50 -10.92 1.60 -10.06
N ASN A 51 -9.65 1.83 -10.38
CA ASN A 51 -9.15 1.87 -11.76
C ASN A 51 -8.41 0.59 -12.17
N GLU A 52 -7.61 0.00 -11.27
CA GLU A 52 -6.70 -1.10 -11.61
C GLU A 52 -7.10 -2.45 -11.01
N ALA A 53 -7.57 -2.48 -9.76
CA ALA A 53 -7.79 -3.76 -9.07
C ALA A 53 -8.85 -4.66 -9.72
N LYS A 54 -9.80 -4.08 -10.49
CA LYS A 54 -10.76 -4.87 -11.27
C LYS A 54 -10.09 -5.73 -12.34
N ARG A 55 -9.10 -5.18 -13.05
CA ARG A 55 -8.34 -5.92 -14.07
C ARG A 55 -7.53 -7.06 -13.43
N MET A 56 -6.98 -6.82 -12.24
CA MET A 56 -6.17 -7.81 -11.52
C MET A 56 -7.00 -8.92 -10.87
N SER A 57 -8.23 -8.60 -10.43
CA SER A 57 -9.13 -9.59 -9.82
C SER A 57 -9.68 -10.64 -10.79
N GLU A 58 -9.59 -10.39 -12.10
CA GLU A 58 -9.98 -11.35 -13.14
C GLU A 58 -8.85 -12.34 -13.46
N ASP A 59 -7.59 -11.99 -13.16
CA ASP A 59 -6.40 -12.69 -13.64
C ASP A 59 -5.70 -13.53 -12.56
N SER A 60 -5.95 -13.27 -11.27
CA SER A 60 -5.31 -14.02 -10.18
C SER A 60 -6.15 -14.14 -8.91
N ASP A 61 -6.33 -15.38 -8.45
CA ASP A 61 -6.90 -15.72 -7.13
C ASP A 61 -5.93 -15.41 -5.97
N ALA A 62 -4.68 -15.01 -6.25
CA ALA A 62 -3.66 -14.75 -5.24
C ALA A 62 -3.86 -13.45 -4.45
N GLY A 63 -4.73 -12.56 -4.94
CA GLY A 63 -4.95 -11.24 -4.38
C GLY A 63 -3.84 -10.26 -4.71
N ILE A 64 -3.84 -9.12 -4.02
CA ILE A 64 -2.90 -8.03 -4.28
C ILE A 64 -1.64 -8.24 -3.48
N LEU A 65 -0.50 -8.14 -4.15
CA LEU A 65 0.81 -8.18 -3.55
C LEU A 65 1.37 -6.76 -3.39
N ILE A 66 1.69 -6.37 -2.15
CA ILE A 66 2.18 -5.04 -1.78
C ILE A 66 3.51 -5.15 -1.05
N CYS A 67 4.49 -4.31 -1.43
CA CYS A 67 5.71 -4.09 -0.68
C CYS A 67 5.61 -2.78 0.12
N ASP A 68 5.77 -2.84 1.44
CA ASP A 68 5.99 -1.70 2.33
C ASP A 68 7.52 -1.49 2.45
N LEU A 69 8.07 -0.59 1.63
CA LEU A 69 9.50 -0.34 1.46
C LEU A 69 9.99 0.74 2.44
N ALA A 70 11.00 0.40 3.25
CA ALA A 70 11.42 1.19 4.41
C ALA A 70 10.25 1.42 5.36
N ALA A 71 9.67 0.31 5.80
CA ALA A 71 8.37 0.25 6.47
C ALA A 71 8.33 1.01 7.81
N GLY A 72 9.48 1.34 8.40
CA GLY A 72 9.54 1.94 9.72
C GLY A 72 8.80 1.06 10.73
N SER A 73 8.00 1.68 11.60
CA SER A 73 7.20 0.91 12.55
C SER A 73 5.91 0.32 11.97
N GLY A 74 5.72 0.41 10.65
CA GLY A 74 4.56 -0.17 9.94
C GLY A 74 3.40 0.80 9.75
N GLU A 75 3.67 2.09 9.59
CA GLU A 75 2.64 3.11 9.32
C GLU A 75 1.80 2.81 8.08
N VAL A 76 2.44 2.45 6.97
CA VAL A 76 1.75 2.12 5.71
C VAL A 76 0.99 0.80 5.87
N THR A 77 1.64 -0.25 6.37
CA THR A 77 0.99 -1.55 6.65
C THR A 77 -0.26 -1.39 7.52
N ALA A 78 -0.18 -0.65 8.63
CA ALA A 78 -1.33 -0.45 9.52
C ALA A 78 -2.46 0.31 8.82
N ALA A 79 -2.14 1.30 7.99
CA ALA A 79 -3.13 2.03 7.19
C ALA A 79 -3.80 1.14 6.12
N LEU A 80 -3.05 0.21 5.51
CA LEU A 80 -3.57 -0.75 4.54
C LEU A 80 -4.52 -1.76 5.19
N GLN A 81 -4.16 -2.33 6.35
CA GLN A 81 -5.00 -3.25 7.11
C GLN A 81 -6.35 -2.59 7.46
N GLU A 82 -6.30 -1.37 7.99
CA GLU A 82 -7.52 -0.62 8.34
C GLU A 82 -8.37 -0.24 7.12
N TRP A 83 -7.72 0.19 6.03
CA TRP A 83 -8.41 0.50 4.78
C TRP A 83 -9.14 -0.73 4.24
N TRP A 84 -8.48 -1.89 4.25
CA TRP A 84 -9.06 -3.17 3.81
C TRP A 84 -10.30 -3.55 4.62
N GLU A 85 -10.20 -3.52 5.95
CA GLU A 85 -11.32 -3.81 6.86
C GLU A 85 -12.50 -2.84 6.66
N THR A 86 -12.21 -1.56 6.50
CA THR A 86 -13.22 -0.52 6.26
C THR A 86 -13.97 -0.75 4.94
N CYS A 87 -13.26 -1.15 3.88
CA CYS A 87 -13.87 -1.39 2.57
C CYS A 87 -14.71 -2.67 2.52
N ARG A 88 -14.44 -3.65 3.40
CA ARG A 88 -15.24 -4.88 3.52
C ARG A 88 -16.49 -4.71 4.38
N THR A 89 -16.44 -3.83 5.38
CA THR A 89 -17.51 -3.66 6.38
C THR A 89 -18.56 -2.62 5.99
N ARG A 90 -18.39 -1.92 4.86
CA ARG A 90 -19.39 -1.01 4.30
C ARG A 90 -20.64 -1.77 3.85
N VAL A 91 -21.55 -2.02 4.78
CA VAL A 91 -22.94 -2.35 4.47
C VAL A 91 -23.57 -1.13 3.79
N VAL A 92 -24.04 -1.28 2.56
CA VAL A 92 -24.86 -0.26 1.90
C VAL A 92 -26.07 0.00 2.81
N PRO A 93 -26.28 1.22 3.34
CA PRO A 93 -27.48 1.49 4.12
C PRO A 93 -28.70 1.23 3.22
N PRO A 94 -29.75 0.53 3.71
CA PRO A 94 -30.95 0.32 2.92
C PRO A 94 -31.47 1.68 2.48
N VAL A 95 -31.68 1.83 1.17
CA VAL A 95 -32.32 3.01 0.58
C VAL A 95 -33.68 3.15 1.24
N HIS A 96 -33.76 4.00 2.27
CA HIS A 96 -35.05 4.44 2.77
C HIS A 96 -35.65 5.31 1.67
N THR A 97 -36.56 4.70 0.92
CA THR A 97 -37.49 5.39 0.03
C THR A 97 -38.18 6.47 0.84
N THR A 98 -37.74 7.72 0.71
CA THR A 98 -38.40 8.87 1.30
C THR A 98 -39.69 9.11 0.55
N SER A 99 -40.74 8.44 1.00
CA SER A 99 -42.13 8.82 0.71
C SER A 99 -42.34 10.22 1.26
N ASN A 100 -42.51 11.18 0.36
CA ASN A 100 -43.03 12.51 0.68
C ASN A 100 -44.36 12.38 1.43
N ALA A 101 -44.42 12.91 2.65
CA ALA A 101 -45.68 13.29 3.28
C ALA A 101 -45.44 14.56 4.11
N SER A 102 -45.87 15.68 3.54
CA SER A 102 -45.95 17.01 4.12
C SER A 102 -46.71 16.98 5.45
N GLN A 103 -46.17 17.61 6.50
CA GLN A 103 -46.98 18.12 7.61
C GLN A 103 -46.30 19.33 8.29
N LEU A 104 -47.05 20.45 8.31
CA LEU A 104 -46.71 21.75 8.88
C LEU A 104 -46.66 21.74 10.42
N PRO A 105 -45.96 22.72 11.06
CA PRO A 105 -45.91 22.83 12.52
C PRO A 105 -47.17 23.52 13.07
N ALA A 106 -47.76 22.93 14.13
CA ALA A 106 -48.85 23.51 14.89
C ALA A 106 -48.31 24.36 16.07
N ILE A 107 -48.77 25.62 16.11
CA ILE A 107 -48.61 26.62 17.15
C ILE A 107 -49.78 26.49 18.14
N THR A 108 -49.59 26.47 19.47
CA THR A 108 -50.44 27.14 20.51
C THR A 108 -50.00 26.83 21.97
N PRO A 109 -50.47 27.56 23.03
CA PRO A 109 -49.55 28.25 23.95
C PRO A 109 -49.75 28.04 25.48
N SER A 110 -48.80 28.61 26.24
CA SER A 110 -48.92 29.30 27.57
C SER A 110 -49.33 28.56 28.86
N ARG A 111 -48.50 28.74 29.92
CA ARG A 111 -48.71 29.48 31.22
C ARG A 111 -48.07 28.74 32.44
N PRO A 112 -47.86 29.36 33.64
CA PRO A 112 -46.85 30.39 33.97
C PRO A 112 -45.88 30.04 35.14
N ALA A 113 -44.82 30.86 35.21
CA ALA A 113 -44.15 31.48 36.36
C ALA A 113 -43.72 30.67 37.61
N PHE A 114 -42.40 30.64 37.83
CA PHE A 114 -41.81 30.71 39.17
C PHE A 114 -40.55 31.60 39.14
N VAL A 115 -40.47 32.54 40.08
CA VAL A 115 -39.35 33.48 40.31
C VAL A 115 -38.71 33.07 41.64
N PRO A 116 -37.37 33.03 41.76
CA PRO A 116 -36.75 34.05 42.62
C PRO A 116 -35.38 34.58 42.16
N THR A 117 -35.29 35.91 42.15
CA THR A 117 -34.22 36.78 42.67
C THR A 117 -32.74 36.45 42.43
N GLY A 118 -32.07 37.36 41.71
CA GLY A 118 -30.86 38.02 42.23
C GLY A 118 -29.57 37.90 41.42
N ARG A 119 -29.29 38.91 40.56
CA ARG A 119 -28.04 39.72 40.50
C ARG A 119 -27.93 40.47 39.16
N PRO A 120 -27.37 41.70 39.14
CA PRO A 120 -27.43 42.59 37.98
C PRO A 120 -26.42 42.27 36.87
N ALA A 121 -26.84 42.57 35.65
CA ALA A 121 -26.17 42.34 34.38
C ALA A 121 -25.02 43.33 34.09
N VAL A 122 -23.97 42.83 33.44
CA VAL A 122 -22.99 43.64 32.70
C VAL A 122 -23.18 43.34 31.21
N SER A 123 -23.65 44.34 30.47
CA SER A 123 -23.94 44.29 29.04
C SER A 123 -22.64 44.36 28.22
N ARG A 124 -22.35 43.37 27.37
CA ARG A 124 -21.37 43.48 26.28
C ARG A 124 -22.10 43.47 24.93
N PRO A 125 -21.80 44.37 23.99
CA PRO A 125 -22.39 44.33 22.66
C PRO A 125 -21.77 43.22 21.80
N THR A 126 -22.60 42.33 21.29
CA THR A 126 -22.23 41.28 20.32
C THR A 126 -22.22 41.88 18.91
N VAL A 127 -21.05 41.97 18.29
CA VAL A 127 -20.89 42.30 16.87
C VAL A 127 -21.14 41.01 16.07
N SER A 128 -22.24 40.95 15.33
CA SER A 128 -22.55 39.86 14.39
C SER A 128 -21.61 39.93 13.19
N ARG A 129 -20.65 39.00 13.10
CA ARG A 129 -19.78 38.84 11.92
C ARG A 129 -20.46 37.91 10.91
N PRO A 130 -20.63 38.29 9.63
CA PRO A 130 -21.25 37.42 8.64
C PRO A 130 -20.34 36.22 8.32
N MET A 131 -20.96 35.04 8.21
CA MET A 131 -20.33 33.80 7.76
C MET A 131 -19.88 33.90 6.30
N PRO A 132 -18.68 33.43 5.93
CA PRO A 132 -18.31 33.26 4.53
C PRO A 132 -19.02 32.03 3.94
N THR A 133 -19.72 32.24 2.84
CA THR A 133 -20.29 31.18 2.00
C THR A 133 -19.16 30.37 1.36
N THR A 134 -19.04 29.10 1.73
CA THR A 134 -18.07 28.19 1.13
C THR A 134 -18.55 27.78 -0.26
N LYS A 135 -17.82 28.22 -1.30
CA LYS A 135 -17.91 27.62 -2.63
C LYS A 135 -17.36 26.19 -2.53
N SER A 136 -18.22 25.20 -2.70
CA SER A 136 -17.88 23.78 -2.74
C SER A 136 -17.04 23.47 -3.98
N GLY A 137 -15.74 23.24 -3.79
CA GLY A 137 -14.90 22.55 -4.77
C GLY A 137 -15.24 21.04 -4.83
N PRO A 138 -14.73 20.30 -5.83
CA PRO A 138 -14.95 18.86 -5.94
C PRO A 138 -14.43 18.14 -4.69
N SER A 139 -15.28 17.31 -4.09
CA SER A 139 -14.96 16.50 -2.90
C SER A 139 -13.86 15.49 -3.24
N LEU A 140 -12.68 15.64 -2.61
CA LEU A 140 -11.61 14.63 -2.63
C LEU A 140 -12.02 13.30 -1.97
N HIS A 141 -13.14 13.29 -1.25
CA HIS A 141 -13.68 12.10 -0.60
C HIS A 141 -14.67 11.40 -1.54
N ALA A 142 -14.16 10.74 -2.58
CA ALA A 142 -14.91 9.67 -3.21
C ALA A 142 -15.22 8.59 -2.16
N PRO A 143 -16.42 7.97 -2.17
CA PRO A 143 -16.70 6.89 -1.23
C PRO A 143 -15.70 5.75 -1.42
N SER A 144 -15.09 5.27 -0.33
CA SER A 144 -14.26 4.07 -0.35
C SER A 144 -14.99 2.92 -1.04
N PRO A 145 -14.28 2.11 -1.86
CA PRO A 145 -14.87 1.04 -2.64
C PRO A 145 -15.49 -0.03 -1.74
N LEU A 146 -16.50 -0.72 -2.25
CA LEU A 146 -17.00 -1.95 -1.62
C LEU A 146 -16.19 -3.12 -2.17
N ILE A 147 -15.43 -3.78 -1.29
CA ILE A 147 -14.63 -4.95 -1.65
C ILE A 147 -15.45 -6.20 -1.31
N SER A 148 -15.59 -7.12 -2.27
CA SER A 148 -16.38 -8.33 -2.07
C SER A 148 -15.75 -9.17 -0.95
N ALA A 149 -16.59 -9.86 -0.19
CA ALA A 149 -16.12 -10.80 0.83
C ALA A 149 -15.29 -11.95 0.24
N THR A 150 -15.42 -12.21 -1.06
CA THR A 150 -14.67 -13.22 -1.81
C THR A 150 -13.30 -12.75 -2.27
N ASN A 151 -12.99 -11.44 -2.22
CA ASN A 151 -11.65 -10.98 -2.59
C ASN A 151 -10.63 -11.42 -1.51
N PRO A 152 -9.52 -12.05 -1.89
CA PRO A 152 -8.43 -12.40 -0.97
C PRO A 152 -7.83 -11.13 -0.35
N ALA A 153 -7.38 -11.25 0.91
CA ALA A 153 -6.72 -10.15 1.61
C ALA A 153 -5.39 -9.77 0.93
N PRO A 154 -4.97 -8.49 1.00
CA PRO A 154 -3.67 -8.07 0.49
C PRO A 154 -2.54 -8.85 1.17
N ARG A 155 -1.61 -9.36 0.37
CA ARG A 155 -0.34 -9.95 0.81
C ARG A 155 0.66 -8.82 0.93
N ILE A 156 1.03 -8.48 2.16
CA ILE A 156 1.96 -7.39 2.47
C ILE A 156 3.32 -7.98 2.83
N VAL A 157 4.35 -7.53 2.12
CA VAL A 157 5.76 -7.78 2.45
C VAL A 157 6.38 -6.48 2.91
N ALA A 158 6.96 -6.46 4.10
CA ALA A 158 7.63 -5.27 4.62
C ALA A 158 9.14 -5.47 4.66
N VAL A 159 9.86 -4.42 4.29
CA VAL A 159 11.32 -4.38 4.39
C VAL A 159 11.77 -3.11 5.09
N ASP A 160 12.66 -3.25 6.06
CA ASP A 160 13.30 -2.13 6.77
C ASP A 160 14.57 -2.62 7.49
N PRO A 161 15.71 -1.93 7.35
CA PRO A 161 16.98 -2.40 7.91
C PRO A 161 17.08 -2.25 9.44
N TYR A 162 16.19 -1.48 10.09
CA TYR A 162 16.40 -1.07 11.48
C TYR A 162 15.20 -1.28 12.43
N THR A 163 13.98 -1.34 11.92
CA THR A 163 12.76 -1.20 12.73
C THR A 163 11.89 -2.46 12.80
N ALA A 164 12.46 -3.62 12.46
CA ALA A 164 11.73 -4.89 12.41
C ALA A 164 10.97 -5.24 13.70
N ASP A 165 11.57 -5.02 14.87
CA ASP A 165 10.91 -5.25 16.18
C ASP A 165 9.72 -4.30 16.39
N ALA A 166 9.90 -3.00 16.09
CA ALA A 166 8.85 -2.01 16.23
C ALA A 166 7.68 -2.26 15.26
N TYR A 167 8.00 -2.72 14.05
CA TYR A 167 7.06 -3.13 13.03
C TYR A 167 6.23 -4.33 13.52
N LEU A 168 6.90 -5.43 13.91
CA LEU A 168 6.23 -6.66 14.36
C LEU A 168 5.29 -6.40 15.54
N GLN A 169 5.73 -5.61 16.52
CA GLN A 169 4.91 -5.24 17.68
C GLN A 169 3.64 -4.47 17.30
N ARG A 170 3.67 -3.68 16.22
CA ARG A 170 2.55 -2.84 15.81
C ARG A 170 1.60 -3.54 14.86
N THR A 171 2.13 -4.25 13.86
CA THR A 171 1.36 -4.81 12.75
C THR A 171 1.03 -6.29 12.94
N GLY A 172 1.77 -6.98 13.81
CA GLY A 172 1.72 -8.44 13.94
C GLY A 172 2.34 -9.20 12.77
N LEU A 173 2.97 -8.51 11.82
CA LEU A 173 3.60 -9.10 10.62
C LEU A 173 5.13 -9.04 10.72
N PRO A 174 5.87 -9.97 10.09
CA PRO A 174 7.33 -9.89 10.03
C PRO A 174 7.79 -8.75 9.12
N CYS A 175 8.98 -8.23 9.37
CA CYS A 175 9.67 -7.26 8.52
C CYS A 175 11.06 -7.78 8.19
N ILE A 176 11.42 -7.78 6.91
CA ILE A 176 12.69 -8.31 6.43
C ILE A 176 13.74 -7.20 6.54
N ALA A 177 14.88 -7.50 7.16
CA ALA A 177 15.97 -6.56 7.32
C ALA A 177 16.75 -6.37 6.01
N LEU A 178 16.22 -5.53 5.12
CA LEU A 178 16.87 -5.10 3.87
C LEU A 178 16.95 -3.59 3.80
N SER A 179 18.12 -3.08 3.40
CA SER A 179 18.34 -1.67 3.10
C SER A 179 17.97 -1.34 1.66
N PHE A 180 17.94 -0.05 1.31
CA PHE A 180 17.82 0.38 -0.08
C PHE A 180 18.95 -0.14 -0.97
N GLN A 181 20.15 -0.32 -0.41
CA GLN A 181 21.28 -0.85 -1.17
C GLN A 181 21.05 -2.32 -1.51
N ASP A 182 20.59 -3.12 -0.55
CA ASP A 182 20.30 -4.54 -0.76
C ASP A 182 19.19 -4.70 -1.80
N VAL A 183 18.11 -3.91 -1.70
CA VAL A 183 17.02 -3.94 -2.69
C VAL A 183 17.50 -3.52 -4.09
N ALA A 184 18.40 -2.53 -4.18
CA ALA A 184 18.95 -2.11 -5.46
C ALA A 184 19.83 -3.20 -6.11
N GLN A 185 20.53 -4.00 -5.30
CA GLN A 185 21.45 -5.04 -5.76
C GLN A 185 20.76 -6.38 -6.04
N ASP A 186 19.90 -6.84 -5.14
CA ASP A 186 19.34 -8.19 -5.14
C ASP A 186 17.86 -8.21 -5.57
N GLY A 187 17.21 -7.05 -5.64
CA GLY A 187 15.80 -6.91 -5.97
C GLY A 187 14.88 -6.95 -4.76
N LEU A 188 13.57 -6.89 -5.05
CA LEU A 188 12.55 -7.07 -4.02
C LEU A 188 12.54 -8.52 -3.52
N PRO A 189 12.23 -8.74 -2.22
CA PRO A 189 12.12 -10.09 -1.67
C PRO A 189 11.05 -10.90 -2.42
N PRO A 190 11.16 -12.24 -2.45
CA PRO A 190 10.12 -13.07 -3.03
C PRO A 190 8.83 -12.92 -2.22
N PRO A 191 7.67 -12.97 -2.89
CA PRO A 191 6.40 -12.87 -2.20
C PRO A 191 6.11 -14.12 -1.36
N PRO A 192 5.31 -14.00 -0.28
CA PRO A 192 4.92 -15.14 0.54
C PRO A 192 4.10 -16.12 -0.30
N GLU A 193 4.28 -17.42 -0.09
CA GLU A 193 3.54 -18.45 -0.82
C GLU A 193 2.04 -18.17 -0.81
N ASN A 194 1.39 -18.27 -1.97
CA ASN A 194 -0.05 -18.06 -2.10
C ASN A 194 -0.79 -19.24 -1.44
N PRO A 195 -1.54 -19.04 -0.33
CA PRO A 195 -2.24 -20.13 0.35
C PRO A 195 -3.34 -20.77 -0.50
N LEU A 196 -3.76 -20.09 -1.57
CA LEU A 196 -4.80 -20.54 -2.52
C LEU A 196 -4.21 -21.12 -3.82
N ALA A 197 -2.89 -21.14 -3.98
CA ALA A 197 -2.27 -21.82 -5.12
C ALA A 197 -2.62 -23.30 -5.03
N ARG A 198 -3.45 -23.77 -5.98
CA ARG A 198 -3.67 -25.21 -6.15
C ARG A 198 -2.32 -25.82 -6.50
N PRO A 199 -1.90 -26.92 -5.83
CA PRO A 199 -0.77 -27.68 -6.32
C PRO A 199 -1.10 -28.09 -7.76
N GLU A 200 -0.26 -27.72 -8.73
CA GLU A 200 -0.38 -28.29 -10.07
C GLU A 200 -0.17 -29.81 -9.92
N LEU A 201 -1.28 -30.54 -9.94
CA LEU A 201 -1.28 -31.99 -10.06
C LEU A 201 -0.73 -32.30 -11.44
N SER A 202 0.58 -32.59 -11.51
CA SER A 202 1.16 -33.33 -12.62
C SER A 202 0.58 -34.74 -12.59
N GLU A 203 -0.62 -34.90 -13.18
CA GLU A 203 -1.18 -36.21 -13.50
C GLU A 203 -0.29 -36.88 -14.56
N SER A 204 0.77 -37.53 -14.09
CA SER A 204 1.48 -38.53 -14.87
C SER A 204 0.54 -39.72 -15.06
N ASN A 205 -0.12 -39.74 -16.21
CA ASN A 205 -0.90 -40.86 -16.70
C ASN A 205 0.01 -42.10 -16.85
N SER A 206 0.10 -42.90 -15.79
CA SER A 206 0.73 -44.22 -15.81
C SER A 206 -0.35 -45.28 -15.61
N ALA A 207 -1.04 -45.61 -16.70
CA ALA A 207 -1.87 -46.81 -16.74
C ALA A 207 -0.96 -48.05 -16.67
N PRO A 208 -1.26 -49.07 -15.84
CA PRO A 208 -0.49 -50.30 -15.81
C PRO A 208 -0.92 -51.21 -16.97
N ARG A 209 0.00 -51.55 -17.88
CA ARG A 209 -0.20 -52.65 -18.85
C ARG A 209 0.51 -53.92 -18.34
N PRO A 210 -0.11 -55.11 -18.52
CA PRO A 210 0.37 -56.33 -17.91
C PRO A 210 1.51 -56.97 -18.70
N GLU A 211 2.36 -57.68 -17.96
CA GLU A 211 3.50 -58.46 -18.39
C GLU A 211 3.15 -59.48 -19.49
N ARG A 212 4.06 -59.64 -20.48
CA ARG A 212 4.22 -60.89 -21.23
C ARG A 212 5.69 -61.18 -21.51
N ASP A 213 5.91 -62.48 -21.46
CA ASP A 213 7.14 -63.24 -21.30
C ASP A 213 7.94 -63.40 -22.61
N GLY A 214 9.19 -63.86 -22.47
CA GLY A 214 10.28 -63.77 -23.44
C GLY A 214 10.17 -64.55 -24.75
N THR A 215 10.98 -64.16 -25.75
CA THR A 215 12.20 -64.90 -26.18
C THR A 215 12.81 -64.33 -27.48
N ASN A 216 14.14 -64.12 -27.45
CA ASN A 216 15.17 -64.11 -28.50
C ASN A 216 14.89 -63.54 -29.92
N SER A 217 15.63 -62.50 -30.30
CA SER A 217 16.80 -62.59 -31.23
C SER A 217 17.31 -61.20 -31.66
N MET A 218 18.64 -61.01 -31.62
CA MET A 218 19.43 -59.88 -32.14
C MET A 218 19.35 -59.78 -33.68
N PRO A 219 19.52 -58.58 -34.32
CA PRO A 219 20.87 -58.01 -34.52
C PRO A 219 21.03 -56.47 -34.54
N LEU A 220 22.25 -56.05 -34.18
CA LEU A 220 23.09 -54.93 -34.68
C LEU A 220 22.41 -53.74 -35.40
N ALA A 221 22.48 -52.54 -34.80
CA ALA A 221 22.80 -51.28 -35.49
C ALA A 221 23.07 -50.14 -34.48
N ASP A 222 24.06 -49.31 -34.81
CA ASP A 222 24.49 -48.10 -34.13
C ASP A 222 23.34 -47.11 -33.83
N GLY A 223 23.34 -46.56 -32.61
CA GLY A 223 22.48 -45.45 -32.21
C GLY A 223 23.17 -44.60 -31.13
N PRO A 224 23.09 -43.26 -31.19
CA PRO A 224 23.84 -42.39 -30.31
C PRO A 224 23.35 -42.52 -28.87
N VAL A 225 24.31 -42.55 -27.95
CA VAL A 225 24.08 -42.56 -26.51
C VAL A 225 23.20 -41.35 -26.17
N SER A 226 21.94 -41.62 -25.82
CA SER A 226 21.01 -40.60 -25.36
C SER A 226 21.50 -40.11 -24.01
N GLU A 227 21.94 -38.86 -23.99
CA GLU A 227 22.23 -38.07 -22.82
C GLU A 227 21.05 -38.18 -21.83
N PRO A 228 21.27 -38.38 -20.52
CA PRO A 228 20.18 -38.39 -19.57
C PRO A 228 19.52 -37.01 -19.61
N GLN A 229 18.31 -36.97 -20.18
CA GLN A 229 17.49 -35.78 -20.22
C GLN A 229 17.16 -35.40 -18.78
N LEU A 230 17.91 -34.42 -18.26
CA LEU A 230 17.57 -33.75 -17.01
C LEU A 230 16.09 -33.37 -17.10
N ALA A 231 15.35 -33.71 -16.05
CA ALA A 231 14.01 -33.18 -15.85
C ALA A 231 14.05 -31.66 -16.09
N PRO A 232 13.03 -31.07 -16.73
CA PRO A 232 12.98 -29.62 -16.90
C PRO A 232 13.17 -29.00 -15.51
N GLU A 233 14.27 -28.27 -15.35
CA GLU A 233 14.47 -27.37 -14.21
C GLU A 233 13.18 -26.55 -14.08
N PRO A 234 12.58 -26.42 -12.89
CA PRO A 234 11.40 -25.59 -12.72
C PRO A 234 11.72 -24.21 -13.29
N ASP A 235 10.94 -23.74 -14.26
CA ASP A 235 11.18 -22.49 -14.99
C ASP A 235 11.50 -21.38 -13.98
N ALA A 236 12.77 -20.99 -13.91
CA ALA A 236 13.31 -20.09 -12.89
C ALA A 236 12.79 -18.63 -13.03
N ASN A 237 11.77 -18.38 -13.84
CA ASN A 237 11.57 -17.06 -14.45
C ASN A 237 10.14 -16.52 -14.46
N THR A 238 9.26 -16.97 -13.58
CA THR A 238 8.00 -16.26 -13.34
C THR A 238 7.92 -15.80 -11.89
N ARG A 239 8.82 -14.88 -11.51
CA ARG A 239 8.67 -14.14 -10.25
C ARG A 239 7.40 -13.30 -10.34
N GLU A 240 6.46 -13.55 -9.43
CA GLU A 240 5.25 -12.75 -9.28
C GLU A 240 5.66 -11.29 -8.99
N LEU A 241 5.21 -10.36 -9.83
CA LEU A 241 5.50 -8.94 -9.69
C LEU A 241 4.65 -8.33 -8.57
N TYR A 242 5.24 -7.39 -7.84
CA TYR A 242 4.48 -6.58 -6.89
C TYR A 242 3.47 -5.70 -7.62
N ASN A 243 2.22 -5.69 -7.17
CA ASN A 243 1.24 -4.75 -7.72
C ASN A 243 1.56 -3.32 -7.25
N LEU A 244 1.95 -3.16 -5.98
CA LEU A 244 2.38 -1.87 -5.43
C LEU A 244 3.65 -2.01 -4.60
N VAL A 245 4.55 -1.05 -4.75
CA VAL A 245 5.60 -0.70 -3.78
C VAL A 245 5.23 0.65 -3.18
N ILE A 246 5.16 0.75 -1.86
CA ILE A 246 4.88 2.00 -1.15
C ILE A 246 6.08 2.33 -0.29
N CYS A 247 6.66 3.52 -0.46
CA CYS A 247 7.74 4.04 0.38
C CYS A 247 7.31 5.35 1.02
N SER A 248 7.35 5.42 2.36
CA SER A 248 6.92 6.61 3.12
C SER A 248 8.06 7.21 3.93
N PHE A 249 8.31 8.52 3.75
CA PHE A 249 9.24 9.31 4.55
C PHE A 249 10.69 8.75 4.61
N ALA A 250 11.14 8.07 3.56
CA ALA A 250 12.43 7.38 3.56
C ALA A 250 13.20 7.47 2.24
N LEU A 251 12.54 7.66 1.10
CA LEU A 251 13.23 7.65 -0.20
C LEU A 251 14.22 8.81 -0.32
N HIS A 252 13.96 9.93 0.38
CA HIS A 252 14.85 11.08 0.44
C HIS A 252 16.18 10.82 1.18
N LEU A 253 16.30 9.71 1.92
CA LEU A 253 17.53 9.29 2.56
C LEU A 253 18.56 8.79 1.52
N VAL A 254 18.10 8.39 0.33
CA VAL A 254 18.96 8.04 -0.81
C VAL A 254 19.45 9.32 -1.49
N THR A 255 20.51 9.90 -0.94
CA THR A 255 21.02 11.22 -1.37
C THR A 255 21.86 11.17 -2.65
N SER A 256 22.46 10.03 -2.98
CA SER A 256 23.23 9.85 -4.21
C SER A 256 22.30 9.60 -5.41
N PRO A 257 22.35 10.43 -6.47
CA PRO A 257 21.53 10.21 -7.67
C PRO A 257 21.77 8.85 -8.33
N GLY A 258 23.01 8.33 -8.27
CA GLY A 258 23.34 7.01 -8.82
C GLY A 258 22.73 5.86 -8.01
N ALA A 259 22.75 5.96 -6.68
CA ALA A 259 22.11 4.97 -5.82
C ALA A 259 20.58 5.01 -5.95
N LEU A 260 20.01 6.22 -6.06
CA LEU A 260 18.58 6.39 -6.29
C LEU A 260 18.15 5.84 -7.65
N PHE A 261 18.92 6.09 -8.71
CA PHE A 261 18.69 5.50 -10.02
C PHE A 261 18.71 3.98 -9.96
N ALA A 262 19.76 3.40 -9.38
CA ALA A 262 19.90 1.95 -9.25
C ALA A 262 18.70 1.32 -8.52
N LEU A 263 18.30 1.90 -7.38
CA LEU A 263 17.11 1.45 -6.64
C LEU A 263 15.85 1.53 -7.50
N LEU A 264 15.58 2.67 -8.13
CA LEU A 264 14.34 2.88 -8.89
C LEU A 264 14.28 2.01 -10.15
N SER A 265 15.40 1.79 -10.83
CA SER A 265 15.49 0.86 -11.95
C SER A 265 15.25 -0.57 -11.51
N THR A 266 15.81 -1.01 -10.39
CA THR A 266 15.54 -2.35 -9.88
C THR A 266 14.07 -2.53 -9.48
N LEU A 267 13.47 -1.51 -8.84
CA LEU A 267 12.05 -1.54 -8.49
C LEU A 267 11.14 -1.61 -9.73
N SER A 268 11.49 -0.99 -10.86
CA SER A 268 10.65 -1.02 -12.07
C SER A 268 10.57 -2.41 -12.70
N TYR A 269 11.56 -3.28 -12.47
CA TYR A 269 11.51 -4.68 -12.90
C TYR A 269 10.73 -5.58 -11.92
N GLY A 270 10.52 -5.14 -10.69
CA GLY A 270 9.90 -5.94 -9.63
C GLY A 270 8.48 -5.52 -9.27
N ALA A 271 8.01 -4.36 -9.75
CA ALA A 271 6.73 -3.79 -9.36
C ALA A 271 6.04 -3.00 -10.47
N GLN A 272 4.71 -3.04 -10.49
CA GLN A 272 3.89 -2.28 -11.45
C GLN A 272 3.70 -0.83 -11.02
N TRP A 273 3.40 -0.60 -9.74
CA TRP A 273 3.15 0.73 -9.20
C TRP A 273 4.11 1.08 -8.08
N LEU A 274 4.61 2.32 -8.08
CA LEU A 274 5.41 2.91 -7.01
C LEU A 274 4.70 4.13 -6.42
N VAL A 275 4.42 4.08 -5.12
CA VAL A 275 3.83 5.17 -4.34
C VAL A 275 4.91 5.75 -3.43
N VAL A 276 5.13 7.07 -3.53
CA VAL A 276 6.12 7.78 -2.71
C VAL A 276 5.41 8.83 -1.86
N LEU A 277 5.42 8.64 -0.54
CA LEU A 277 4.79 9.54 0.42
C LEU A 277 5.88 10.37 1.12
N GLU A 278 6.11 11.59 0.65
CA GLU A 278 7.18 12.45 1.18
C GLU A 278 6.63 13.84 1.55
N PRO A 279 7.06 14.43 2.67
CA PRO A 279 6.59 15.75 3.12
C PRO A 279 7.14 16.90 2.25
N HIS A 280 8.05 16.60 1.33
CA HIS A 280 8.72 17.56 0.47
C HIS A 280 8.95 16.98 -0.93
N LYS A 281 9.25 17.86 -1.89
CA LYS A 281 9.43 17.54 -3.32
C LYS A 281 10.72 16.73 -3.65
N LYS A 282 11.26 15.97 -2.70
CA LYS A 282 12.47 15.16 -2.85
C LYS A 282 12.19 13.69 -2.49
N PRO A 283 12.84 12.74 -3.18
CA PRO A 283 13.80 12.97 -4.28
C PRO A 283 13.11 13.27 -5.62
N GLU A 284 13.83 13.97 -6.51
CA GLU A 284 13.41 14.19 -7.89
C GLU A 284 13.72 12.94 -8.71
N ILE A 285 12.69 12.38 -9.33
CA ILE A 285 12.81 11.17 -10.17
C ILE A 285 12.64 11.63 -11.60
N LYS A 286 13.66 11.35 -12.42
CA LYS A 286 13.75 11.83 -13.80
C LYS A 286 13.02 10.90 -14.75
N GLU A 287 12.64 11.46 -15.90
CA GLU A 287 12.17 10.67 -17.04
C GLU A 287 13.24 9.65 -17.45
N GLY A 288 12.81 8.47 -17.90
CA GLY A 288 13.70 7.38 -18.30
C GLY A 288 14.25 6.53 -17.15
N TRP A 289 13.82 6.76 -15.90
CA TRP A 289 14.22 5.94 -14.73
C TRP A 289 13.29 4.75 -14.49
N GLY A 290 12.53 4.32 -15.51
CA GLY A 290 11.60 3.19 -15.44
C GLY A 290 10.22 3.53 -14.87
N TRP A 291 9.87 4.81 -14.72
CA TRP A 291 8.62 5.24 -14.09
C TRP A 291 7.93 6.38 -14.84
N ILE A 292 6.61 6.27 -15.04
CA ILE A 292 5.72 7.34 -15.52
C ILE A 292 5.00 7.95 -14.32
N LEU A 293 4.92 9.28 -14.26
CA LEU A 293 4.23 10.00 -13.19
C LEU A 293 2.71 10.06 -13.46
N TRP A 294 1.91 9.74 -12.45
CA TRP A 294 0.45 9.76 -12.50
C TRP A 294 -0.14 10.74 -11.49
N ASP A 295 -1.17 11.49 -11.91
CA ASP A 295 -2.00 12.32 -11.04
C ASP A 295 -3.07 11.44 -10.35
N VAL A 296 -3.03 11.35 -9.03
CA VAL A 296 -3.93 10.47 -8.25
C VAL A 296 -5.40 10.92 -8.30
N THR A 297 -5.63 12.22 -8.50
CA THR A 297 -7.00 12.77 -8.51
C THR A 297 -7.72 12.37 -9.79
N SER A 298 -7.05 12.55 -10.94
CA SER A 298 -7.58 12.27 -12.27
C SER A 298 -7.34 10.84 -12.75
N TRP A 299 -6.39 10.13 -12.11
CA TRP A 299 -5.89 8.82 -12.52
C TRP A 299 -5.47 8.80 -14.00
N LYS A 300 -4.53 9.68 -14.33
CA LYS A 300 -3.95 9.83 -15.67
C LYS A 300 -2.47 10.14 -15.56
N GLU A 301 -1.72 9.81 -16.61
CA GLU A 301 -0.36 10.28 -16.81
C GLU A 301 -0.29 11.81 -16.69
N ALA A 302 0.67 12.29 -15.90
CA ALA A 302 0.87 13.70 -15.65
C ALA A 302 1.71 14.33 -16.77
N GLU A 303 1.15 15.31 -17.48
CA GLU A 303 1.88 16.15 -18.44
C GLU A 303 2.85 17.09 -17.69
N ALA A 304 4.07 16.61 -17.44
CA ALA A 304 5.28 17.28 -16.95
C ALA A 304 5.14 18.49 -15.98
N GLY A 305 5.61 18.29 -14.74
CA GLY A 305 6.21 19.32 -13.88
C GLY A 305 5.85 19.20 -12.39
N PRO A 306 6.83 19.16 -11.45
CA PRO A 306 6.61 19.18 -10.00
C PRO A 306 6.21 20.60 -9.50
N GLY A 307 5.23 21.21 -10.17
CA GLY A 307 4.78 22.58 -9.95
C GLY A 307 3.47 22.69 -9.16
N LYS A 308 2.73 21.59 -8.99
CA LYS A 308 1.48 21.57 -8.22
C LYS A 308 1.64 20.66 -7.01
N ASP A 309 1.21 21.14 -5.84
CA ASP A 309 1.10 20.35 -4.61
C ASP A 309 -0.04 19.33 -4.77
N VAL A 310 0.18 18.30 -5.59
CA VAL A 310 -0.75 17.20 -5.80
C VAL A 310 -0.05 15.89 -5.47
N ASP A 311 -0.80 14.97 -4.87
CA ASP A 311 -0.33 13.62 -4.57
C ASP A 311 -0.11 12.87 -5.90
N PHE A 312 1.07 12.26 -6.06
CA PHE A 312 1.43 11.52 -7.27
C PHE A 312 1.73 10.05 -6.97
N VAL A 313 1.45 9.18 -7.94
CA VAL A 313 1.84 7.77 -7.97
C VAL A 313 2.61 7.51 -9.27
N LYS A 314 3.35 6.41 -9.38
CA LYS A 314 4.13 6.07 -10.56
C LYS A 314 3.84 4.67 -11.07
N GLU A 315 3.83 4.52 -12.39
CA GLU A 315 3.66 3.24 -13.08
C GLU A 315 4.97 2.85 -13.77
N SER A 316 5.35 1.57 -13.74
CA SER A 316 6.54 1.06 -14.41
C SER A 316 6.42 1.16 -15.94
N VAL A 317 7.49 1.57 -16.62
CA VAL A 317 7.58 1.61 -18.10
C VAL A 317 7.90 0.24 -18.69
#